data_AF-A0A7S1APE5-F1
#
_entry.id   AF-A0A7S1APE5-F1
#
_cell.length_a   1.000
_cell.length_b   1.000
_cell.length_c   1.000
_cell.angle_alpha   90.00
_cell.angle_beta   90.00
_cell.angle_gamma   90.00
#
_symmetry.space_group_name_H-M   'P 1'
#
loop_
_entity.id
_entity.type
_entity.pdbx_description
1 polymer ?
#
loop_
_entity_poly.entity_id
_entity_poly.type
_entity_poly.pdbx_seq_one_letter_code
_entity_poly.pdbx_strand_id
1 'polypeptide(L)'
;RHLAAEVVLDFQRVTQACEDFRRSRHLLDVLSVILQISSYLSFFGEVDSAGHGFSLMKLNSITDFKLGKHSFLMMVCLFLANLRAPGAQNDRQNRSLERSPPQGTRPGPRRSLGNSDRPSAVRTTETTPTRTRSRGRRHSLGEDSAQKLQNDVEKEPSFIDNLEQELASLREVSSKKDRLQRSAIFSHRGRFVGMANLVDRLLHGTGPEGVPMQRLLFDPDTDETDVKPQARFAELAAWMEGRRQLTSLLRHIQMSVADLEKREADLCQLEGWVKEFAALKGKEFESENYMSIFDVVVAFLDRLKQPWSHLSRTQHLEVLRTFRAAETLGMLSTNSVGELFEFWMEASHMHVERWDTASRSKAFDQLFQLFDLDGDETIDAEELRVTFGALGIVFPRDGPMALHFNLVNLYDTDHTGMLNKEGFQKFVESRLEANFELFLAGYPGSKAISAEDLLRVAEQVNGVSDIHVLERMARMLDNGSADDGTVTLDKFEQIILMPRDVRGSDVQTWGTASPADLKLRSDSFWLAADTGS
;
A
#
# COMPACT_ATOMS: atom_id res chain seq x y z
N ARG A 1 29.66 34.50 10.21
CA ARG A 1 29.85 33.60 9.04
C ARG A 1 29.37 32.19 9.33
N HIS A 2 29.93 31.47 10.32
CA HIS A 2 29.44 30.13 10.71
C HIS A 2 27.92 30.11 10.97
N LEU A 3 27.42 31.02 11.81
CA LEU A 3 25.99 31.15 12.08
C LEU A 3 25.16 31.40 10.81
N ALA A 4 25.68 32.17 9.84
CA ALA A 4 24.95 32.43 8.60
C ALA A 4 24.88 31.18 7.72
N ALA A 5 25.98 30.43 7.60
CA ALA A 5 26.01 29.17 6.87
C ALA A 5 25.06 28.14 7.50
N GLU A 6 25.05 28.06 8.84
CA GLU A 6 24.18 27.16 9.58
C GLU A 6 22.70 27.48 9.37
N VAL A 7 22.30 28.76 9.45
CA VAL A 7 20.91 29.18 9.20
C VAL A 7 20.49 28.91 7.75
N VAL A 8 21.38 29.17 6.78
CA VAL A 8 21.09 28.86 5.36
C VAL A 8 20.86 27.37 5.16
N LEU A 9 21.65 26.50 5.79
CA LEU A 9 21.45 25.05 5.75
C LEU A 9 20.12 24.63 6.37
N ASP A 10 19.70 25.27 7.46
CA ASP A 10 18.43 24.97 8.11
C ASP A 10 17.23 25.37 7.23
N PHE A 11 17.27 26.54 6.57
CA PHE A 11 16.28 26.91 5.55
C PHE A 11 16.24 25.92 4.39
N GLN A 12 17.40 25.48 3.90
CA GLN A 12 17.49 24.52 2.79
C GLN A 12 16.89 23.16 3.17
N ARG A 13 17.16 22.65 4.37
CA ARG A 13 16.58 21.39 4.86
C ARG A 13 15.06 21.42 4.91
N VAL A 14 14.49 22.48 5.49
CA VAL A 14 13.02 22.62 5.58
C VAL A 14 12.41 22.79 4.19
N THR A 15 13.00 23.62 3.34
CA THR A 15 12.55 23.81 1.95
C THR A 15 12.54 22.49 1.18
N GLN A 16 13.64 21.72 1.28
CA GLN A 16 13.76 20.41 0.65
C GLN A 16 12.69 19.44 1.17
N ALA A 17 12.46 19.38 2.48
CA ALA A 17 11.42 18.54 3.07
C ALA A 17 10.01 18.90 2.58
N CYS A 18 9.69 20.20 2.46
CA CYS A 18 8.42 20.65 1.89
C CYS A 18 8.27 20.24 0.41
N GLU A 19 9.33 20.33 -0.38
CA GLU A 19 9.33 19.93 -1.79
C GLU A 19 9.20 18.41 -1.94
N ASP A 20 9.97 17.63 -1.18
CA ASP A 20 9.95 16.17 -1.20
C ASP A 20 8.58 15.64 -0.78
N PHE A 21 7.98 16.21 0.27
CA PHE A 21 6.63 15.89 0.70
C PHE A 21 5.60 16.05 -0.42
N ARG A 22 5.65 17.19 -1.13
CA ARG A 22 4.71 17.50 -2.22
C ARG A 22 4.96 16.67 -3.48
N ARG A 23 6.22 16.31 -3.75
CA ARG A 23 6.63 15.58 -4.96
C ARG A 23 6.67 14.07 -4.78
N SER A 24 6.51 13.56 -3.56
CA SER A 24 6.51 12.12 -3.29
C SER A 24 5.35 11.44 -4.02
N ARG A 25 5.71 10.64 -5.03
CA ARG A 25 4.73 9.85 -5.81
C ARG A 25 4.17 8.73 -4.95
N HIS A 26 5.03 8.11 -4.14
CA HIS A 26 4.67 7.00 -3.28
C HIS A 26 3.66 7.43 -2.22
N LEU A 27 3.83 8.64 -1.64
CA LEU A 27 2.86 9.20 -0.71
C LEU A 27 1.52 9.49 -1.39
N LEU A 28 1.55 10.05 -2.61
CA LEU A 28 0.34 10.29 -3.40
C LEU A 28 -0.43 9.01 -3.70
N ASP A 29 0.26 7.91 -4.03
CA ASP A 29 -0.38 6.61 -4.24
C ASP A 29 -1.07 6.13 -2.96
N VAL A 30 -0.39 6.22 -1.81
CA VAL A 30 -0.97 5.86 -0.50
C VAL A 30 -2.21 6.71 -0.20
N LEU A 31 -2.11 8.02 -0.34
CA LEU A 31 -3.22 8.95 -0.07
C LEU A 31 -4.39 8.73 -1.05
N SER A 32 -4.09 8.39 -2.30
CA SER A 32 -5.11 8.07 -3.31
C SER A 32 -5.86 6.80 -2.96
N VAL A 33 -5.16 5.74 -2.54
CA VAL A 33 -5.79 4.49 -2.07
C VAL A 33 -6.63 4.76 -0.83
N ILE A 34 -6.12 5.53 0.14
CA ILE A 34 -6.89 5.90 1.34
C ILE A 34 -8.15 6.69 0.95
N LEU A 35 -8.04 7.65 0.03
CA LEU A 35 -9.17 8.44 -0.43
C LEU A 35 -10.21 7.57 -1.14
N GLN A 36 -9.77 6.65 -2.00
CA GLN A 36 -10.65 5.72 -2.71
C GLN A 36 -11.40 4.81 -1.74
N ILE A 37 -10.69 4.15 -0.80
CA ILE A 37 -11.33 3.25 0.17
C ILE A 37 -12.25 4.05 1.10
N SER A 38 -11.80 5.19 1.63
CA SER A 38 -12.64 6.00 2.53
C SER A 38 -13.87 6.58 1.84
N SER A 39 -13.76 6.99 0.58
CA SER A 39 -14.91 7.43 -0.22
C SER A 39 -15.86 6.27 -0.49
N TYR A 40 -15.33 5.11 -0.87
CA TYR A 40 -16.12 3.90 -1.06
C TYR A 40 -16.92 3.53 0.20
N LEU A 41 -16.28 3.58 1.37
CA LEU A 41 -16.92 3.29 2.66
C LEU A 41 -17.94 4.36 3.05
N SER A 42 -17.64 5.64 2.82
CA SER A 42 -18.53 6.74 3.21
C SER A 42 -19.79 6.83 2.35
N PHE A 43 -19.68 6.42 1.08
CA PHE A 43 -20.75 6.54 0.09
C PHE A 43 -21.26 5.18 -0.41
N PHE A 44 -20.95 4.09 0.29
CA PHE A 44 -21.42 2.73 -0.02
C PHE A 44 -21.27 2.35 -1.50
N GLY A 45 -20.13 2.70 -2.11
CA GLY A 45 -19.85 2.38 -3.51
C GLY A 45 -20.34 3.38 -4.55
N GLU A 46 -20.94 4.50 -4.18
CA GLU A 46 -21.19 5.59 -5.13
C GLU A 46 -19.87 6.22 -5.60
N VAL A 47 -19.57 6.05 -6.89
CA VAL A 47 -18.29 6.44 -7.51
C VAL A 47 -18.25 7.94 -7.85
N ASP A 48 -19.41 8.61 -7.91
CA ASP A 48 -19.54 10.02 -8.32
C ASP A 48 -19.36 11.00 -7.17
N SER A 49 -18.31 10.82 -6.37
CA SER A 49 -17.99 11.69 -5.23
C SER A 49 -17.05 12.84 -5.63
N ALA A 50 -17.38 13.58 -6.69
CA ALA A 50 -16.64 14.80 -7.06
C ALA A 50 -16.66 15.82 -5.90
N GLY A 51 -15.48 16.29 -5.46
CA GLY A 51 -15.33 17.30 -4.41
C GLY A 51 -15.09 16.77 -2.99
N HIS A 52 -14.95 15.45 -2.82
CA HIS A 52 -14.64 14.85 -1.53
C HIS A 52 -13.13 14.68 -1.36
N GLY A 53 -12.64 15.06 -0.19
CA GLY A 53 -11.25 14.94 0.22
C GLY A 53 -11.17 14.92 1.74
N PHE A 54 -10.05 14.47 2.30
CA PHE A 54 -9.84 14.47 3.74
C PHE A 54 -8.65 15.36 4.11
N SER A 55 -8.76 16.02 5.26
CA SER A 55 -7.64 16.74 5.85
C SER A 55 -6.61 15.72 6.33
N LEU A 56 -5.32 15.93 6.00
CA LEU A 56 -4.26 15.04 6.47
C LEU A 56 -4.15 15.01 7.99
N MET A 57 -4.64 16.03 8.70
CA MET A 57 -4.68 16.02 10.17
C MET A 57 -5.60 14.92 10.72
N LYS A 58 -6.54 14.43 9.92
CA LYS A 58 -7.43 13.32 10.25
C LYS A 58 -6.88 11.96 9.84
N LEU A 59 -5.68 11.90 9.26
CA LEU A 59 -5.11 10.66 8.72
C LEU A 59 -5.03 9.56 9.78
N ASN A 60 -4.58 9.89 11.00
CA ASN A 60 -4.54 8.93 12.11
C ASN A 60 -5.94 8.39 12.46
N SER A 61 -6.95 9.27 12.53
CA SER A 61 -8.34 8.84 12.82
C SER A 61 -8.91 7.93 11.72
N ILE A 62 -8.57 8.19 10.45
CA ILE A 62 -9.00 7.37 9.31
C ILE A 62 -8.30 6.00 9.35
N THR A 63 -7.05 5.95 9.78
CA THR A 63 -6.28 4.70 9.79
C THR A 63 -6.57 3.81 10.99
N ASP A 64 -7.14 4.38 12.05
CA ASP A 64 -7.51 3.67 13.27
C ASP A 64 -8.87 2.94 13.13
N PHE A 65 -9.59 3.14 12.02
CA PHE A 65 -10.79 2.36 11.71
C PHE A 65 -10.46 0.88 11.52
N LYS A 66 -11.36 0.03 12.00
CA LYS A 66 -11.37 -1.41 11.75
C LYS A 66 -12.47 -1.76 10.75
N LEU A 67 -12.20 -2.76 9.94
CA LEU A 67 -13.10 -3.37 8.99
C LEU A 67 -13.18 -4.85 9.37
N GLY A 68 -14.14 -5.20 10.23
CA GLY A 68 -14.19 -6.49 10.92
C GLY A 68 -12.90 -6.74 11.71
N LYS A 69 -12.27 -7.89 11.45
CA LYS A 69 -11.02 -8.31 12.09
C LYS A 69 -9.77 -7.61 11.56
N HIS A 70 -9.87 -6.87 10.46
CA HIS A 70 -8.74 -6.26 9.79
C HIS A 70 -8.70 -4.75 10.05
N SER A 71 -7.51 -4.20 10.22
CA SER A 71 -7.37 -2.74 10.28
C SER A 71 -7.51 -2.13 8.88
N PHE A 72 -8.08 -0.93 8.80
CA PHE A 72 -8.12 -0.15 7.56
C PHE A 72 -6.72 -0.03 6.94
N LEU A 73 -5.69 0.14 7.77
CA LEU A 73 -4.31 0.22 7.33
C LEU A 73 -3.81 -1.08 6.67
N MET A 74 -4.22 -2.24 7.18
CA MET A 74 -3.91 -3.52 6.53
C MET A 74 -4.56 -3.57 5.14
N MET A 75 -5.82 -3.15 5.02
CA MET A 75 -6.51 -3.06 3.73
C MET A 75 -5.77 -2.16 2.74
N VAL A 76 -5.37 -0.96 3.16
CA VAL A 76 -4.56 -0.04 2.34
C VAL A 76 -3.26 -0.72 1.86
N CYS A 77 -2.55 -1.41 2.75
CA CYS A 77 -1.34 -2.13 2.37
C CYS A 77 -1.59 -3.28 1.37
N LEU A 78 -2.71 -4.00 1.49
CA LEU A 78 -3.11 -5.04 0.54
C LEU A 78 -3.35 -4.46 -0.86
N PHE A 79 -4.10 -3.36 -0.95
CA PHE A 79 -4.35 -2.67 -2.22
C PHE A 79 -3.03 -2.17 -2.84
N LEU A 80 -2.17 -1.54 -2.03
CA LEU A 80 -0.86 -1.07 -2.50
C LEU A 80 0.06 -2.20 -2.97
N ALA A 81 -0.03 -3.38 -2.34
CA ALA A 81 0.70 -4.56 -2.78
C ALA A 81 0.17 -5.10 -4.13
N ASN A 82 -1.15 -5.08 -4.33
CA ASN A 82 -1.80 -5.61 -5.54
C ASN A 82 -1.75 -4.67 -6.75
N LEU A 83 -1.74 -3.36 -6.55
CA LEU A 83 -1.60 -2.37 -7.63
C LEU A 83 -0.25 -2.45 -8.37
N ARG A 84 0.68 -3.25 -7.86
CA ARG A 84 2.01 -3.41 -8.46
C ARG A 84 2.04 -4.63 -9.34
N ALA A 85 2.04 -4.39 -10.65
CA ALA A 85 2.22 -5.43 -11.64
C ALA A 85 3.43 -6.32 -11.27
N PRO A 86 3.26 -7.65 -11.22
CA PRO A 86 4.30 -8.58 -10.75
C PRO A 86 5.51 -8.71 -11.69
N GLY A 87 5.60 -7.89 -12.73
CA GLY A 87 6.69 -7.89 -13.71
C GLY A 87 8.09 -7.74 -13.08
N ALA A 88 8.21 -7.08 -11.92
CA ALA A 88 9.49 -6.96 -11.22
C ALA A 88 9.87 -8.20 -10.37
N GLN A 89 8.89 -8.92 -9.83
CA GLN A 89 9.14 -10.06 -8.92
C GLN A 89 9.14 -11.42 -9.61
N ASN A 90 8.26 -11.66 -10.59
CA ASN A 90 8.15 -12.98 -11.24
C ASN A 90 9.30 -13.26 -12.22
N ASP A 91 9.88 -12.23 -12.85
CA ASP A 91 11.07 -12.40 -13.71
C ASP A 91 12.28 -12.95 -12.93
N ARG A 92 12.36 -12.69 -11.62
CA ARG A 92 13.42 -13.21 -10.76
C ARG A 92 13.25 -14.71 -10.45
N GLN A 93 12.02 -15.17 -10.21
CA GLN A 93 11.74 -16.60 -9.96
C GLN A 93 11.86 -17.43 -11.24
N ASN A 94 11.39 -16.93 -12.38
CA ASN A 94 11.53 -17.64 -13.66
C ASN A 94 12.99 -17.71 -14.12
N ARG A 95 13.80 -16.66 -13.92
CA ARG A 95 15.24 -16.68 -14.26
C ARG A 95 16.07 -17.59 -13.36
N SER A 96 15.64 -17.85 -12.13
CA SER A 96 16.34 -18.79 -11.23
C SER A 96 15.98 -20.25 -11.56
N LEU A 97 14.78 -20.50 -12.10
CA LEU A 97 14.40 -21.81 -12.65
C LEU A 97 15.08 -22.11 -13.99
N GLU A 98 15.17 -21.13 -14.91
CA GLU A 98 15.79 -21.32 -16.24
C GLU A 98 17.33 -21.43 -16.24
N ARG A 99 18.02 -21.00 -15.17
CA ARG A 99 19.49 -21.09 -15.07
C ARG A 99 20.01 -22.38 -14.45
N SER A 100 19.15 -23.36 -14.19
CA SER A 100 19.63 -24.72 -13.93
C SER A 100 20.31 -25.22 -15.21
N PRO A 101 21.64 -25.51 -15.20
CA PRO A 101 22.29 -26.04 -16.39
C PRO A 101 21.57 -27.32 -16.80
N PRO A 102 21.31 -27.55 -18.10
CA PRO A 102 20.67 -28.78 -18.55
C PRO A 102 21.49 -29.93 -18.00
N GLN A 103 20.89 -30.74 -17.10
CA GLN A 103 21.56 -31.92 -16.57
C GLN A 103 21.96 -32.76 -17.78
N GLY A 104 23.27 -32.81 -18.02
CA GLY A 104 23.83 -33.52 -19.15
C GLY A 104 23.32 -34.95 -19.15
N THR A 105 22.58 -35.29 -20.19
CA THR A 105 22.33 -36.67 -20.58
C THR A 105 23.66 -37.40 -20.63
N ARG A 106 23.91 -38.27 -19.65
CA ARG A 106 25.03 -39.22 -19.65
C ARG A 106 25.00 -40.02 -20.96
N PRO A 107 26.08 -40.03 -21.76
CA PRO A 107 26.17 -40.92 -22.91
C PRO A 107 26.38 -42.36 -22.42
N GLY A 108 25.57 -43.29 -22.93
CA GLY A 108 25.75 -44.73 -22.70
C GLY A 108 27.04 -45.28 -23.33
N PRO A 109 27.52 -46.46 -22.89
CA PRO A 109 28.80 -46.99 -23.30
C PRO A 109 28.71 -47.65 -24.68
N ARG A 110 29.40 -47.09 -25.69
CA ARG A 110 29.62 -47.77 -26.98
C ARG A 110 30.99 -48.42 -27.02
N ARG A 111 30.97 -49.75 -27.21
CA ARG A 111 32.08 -50.61 -27.65
C ARG A 111 32.38 -50.39 -29.15
N SER A 112 33.67 -50.38 -29.50
CA SER A 112 34.35 -50.97 -30.69
C SER A 112 35.66 -50.20 -30.92
N LEU A 113 36.84 -50.81 -30.75
CA LEU A 113 37.59 -51.68 -31.69
C LEU A 113 38.06 -50.95 -32.96
N GLY A 114 39.39 -50.87 -33.14
CA GLY A 114 40.03 -50.86 -34.46
C GLY A 114 41.06 -49.76 -34.72
N ASN A 115 42.35 -50.15 -34.70
CA ASN A 115 43.49 -49.80 -35.59
C ASN A 115 43.23 -48.81 -36.76
N SER A 116 44.18 -48.06 -37.32
CA SER A 116 45.64 -47.89 -37.19
C SER A 116 46.01 -46.67 -38.07
N ASP A 117 47.29 -46.29 -37.99
CA ASP A 117 48.08 -45.58 -39.01
C ASP A 117 48.45 -44.10 -38.81
N ARG A 118 49.76 -43.98 -38.52
CA ARG A 118 50.71 -42.87 -38.69
C ARG A 118 51.08 -42.73 -40.19
N PRO A 119 51.79 -41.68 -40.69
CA PRO A 119 52.98 -41.06 -40.06
C PRO A 119 53.22 -39.53 -40.23
N SER A 120 54.16 -39.02 -39.41
CA SER A 120 55.26 -38.02 -39.56
C SER A 120 55.13 -36.84 -40.56
N ALA A 121 55.64 -35.61 -40.36
CA ALA A 121 56.74 -34.99 -39.60
C ALA A 121 56.46 -33.44 -39.52
N VAL A 122 57.05 -32.54 -38.71
CA VAL A 122 58.42 -31.94 -38.66
C VAL A 122 58.31 -30.83 -37.56
N ARG A 123 58.96 -30.88 -36.37
CA ARG A 123 60.29 -30.40 -35.93
C ARG A 123 60.61 -28.89 -36.12
N THR A 124 60.70 -28.13 -35.02
CA THR A 124 61.78 -27.16 -34.61
C THR A 124 61.37 -26.46 -33.28
N THR A 125 62.03 -26.75 -32.13
CA THR A 125 63.03 -25.91 -31.40
C THR A 125 62.43 -24.62 -30.81
N GLU A 126 62.56 -24.23 -29.53
CA GLU A 126 63.79 -24.18 -28.72
C GLU A 126 63.50 -23.80 -27.22
N THR A 127 64.42 -24.22 -26.34
CA THR A 127 64.88 -23.63 -25.06
C THR A 127 64.00 -23.48 -23.81
N THR A 128 64.30 -24.38 -22.87
CA THR A 128 64.30 -24.30 -21.39
C THR A 128 65.22 -23.18 -20.84
N PRO A 129 65.07 -22.73 -19.56
CA PRO A 129 65.74 -23.44 -18.45
C PRO A 129 64.93 -23.60 -17.14
N THR A 130 64.99 -24.84 -16.65
CA THR A 130 65.25 -25.33 -15.28
C THR A 130 64.75 -24.64 -13.99
N ARG A 131 64.05 -25.49 -13.19
CA ARG A 131 64.08 -25.68 -11.72
C ARG A 131 63.60 -24.51 -10.85
N THR A 132 62.60 -24.70 -9.99
CA THR A 132 62.71 -25.52 -8.77
C THR A 132 61.35 -26.11 -8.34
N ARG A 133 61.38 -27.38 -7.93
CA ARG A 133 60.27 -28.10 -7.28
C ARG A 133 60.13 -27.61 -5.85
N SER A 134 59.01 -26.98 -5.52
CA SER A 134 58.46 -26.94 -4.16
C SER A 134 57.11 -27.66 -4.15
N ARG A 135 57.04 -28.75 -3.38
CA ARG A 135 55.79 -29.41 -3.00
C ARG A 135 55.06 -28.45 -2.04
N GLY A 136 54.13 -27.66 -2.56
CA GLY A 136 53.23 -26.80 -1.79
C GLY A 136 51.79 -27.23 -2.00
N ARG A 137 51.08 -27.49 -0.90
CA ARG A 137 49.64 -27.75 -0.76
C ARG A 137 48.78 -27.14 -1.87
N ARG A 138 48.01 -27.99 -2.56
CA ARG A 138 46.79 -27.57 -3.26
C ARG A 138 45.78 -27.08 -2.21
N HIS A 139 45.73 -25.78 -1.98
CA HIS A 139 44.53 -25.16 -1.42
C HIS A 139 43.51 -25.02 -2.54
N SER A 140 42.34 -25.62 -2.33
CA SER A 140 41.13 -25.44 -3.12
C SER A 140 40.66 -23.98 -3.04
N LEU A 141 41.28 -23.11 -3.81
CA LEU A 141 40.79 -21.77 -4.12
C LEU A 141 39.97 -21.90 -5.40
N GLY A 142 38.65 -22.04 -5.31
CA GLY A 142 37.84 -22.18 -6.53
C GLY A 142 36.32 -22.15 -6.41
N GLU A 143 35.71 -22.36 -5.23
CA GLU A 143 34.24 -22.44 -5.15
C GLU A 143 33.59 -21.37 -4.25
N ASP A 144 34.30 -20.83 -3.25
CA ASP A 144 33.72 -19.82 -2.34
C ASP A 144 33.55 -18.42 -2.95
N SER A 145 34.24 -18.11 -4.06
CA SER A 145 34.09 -16.80 -4.72
C SER A 145 32.90 -16.71 -5.68
N ALA A 146 32.42 -17.85 -6.21
CA ALA A 146 31.25 -17.86 -7.09
C ALA A 146 29.92 -17.76 -6.29
N GLN A 147 29.86 -18.35 -5.09
CA GLN A 147 28.70 -18.21 -4.20
C GLN A 147 28.59 -16.83 -3.55
N LYS A 148 29.72 -16.13 -3.35
CA LYS A 148 29.69 -14.78 -2.76
C LYS A 148 29.21 -13.70 -3.74
N LEU A 149 29.50 -13.84 -5.03
CA LEU A 149 29.01 -12.93 -6.08
C LEU A 149 27.52 -13.13 -6.44
N GLN A 150 26.91 -14.25 -6.04
CA GLN A 150 25.48 -14.51 -6.28
C GLN A 150 24.56 -13.97 -5.18
N ASN A 151 25.11 -13.61 -4.01
CA ASN A 151 24.34 -13.03 -2.90
C ASN A 151 24.26 -11.49 -2.93
N ASP A 152 25.05 -10.83 -3.80
CA ASP A 152 24.99 -9.38 -4.01
C ASP A 152 24.04 -8.99 -5.15
N VAL A 153 23.04 -9.82 -5.46
CA VAL A 153 21.89 -9.36 -6.25
C VAL A 153 21.15 -8.34 -5.39
N GLU A 154 21.48 -7.06 -5.60
CA GLU A 154 20.85 -5.90 -4.98
C GLU A 154 19.34 -6.14 -4.96
N LYS A 155 18.81 -6.36 -3.75
CA LYS A 155 17.37 -6.43 -3.56
C LYS A 155 16.84 -5.05 -3.94
N GLU A 156 16.02 -5.01 -4.99
CA GLU A 156 15.30 -3.79 -5.32
C GLU A 156 14.58 -3.31 -4.04
N PRO A 157 14.71 -2.01 -3.71
CA PRO A 157 14.06 -1.46 -2.53
C PRO A 157 12.55 -1.73 -2.60
N SER A 158 11.98 -2.13 -1.46
CA SER A 158 10.54 -2.34 -1.38
C SER A 158 9.79 -1.00 -1.54
N PHE A 159 8.47 -1.07 -1.67
CA PHE A 159 7.64 0.15 -1.73
C PHE A 159 7.94 1.11 -0.58
N ILE A 160 7.91 0.56 0.63
CA ILE A 160 8.05 1.33 1.86
C ILE A 160 9.46 1.87 1.95
N ASP A 161 10.47 1.14 1.46
CA ASP A 161 11.84 1.66 1.42
C ASP A 161 11.93 2.89 0.50
N ASN A 162 11.30 2.86 -0.68
CA ASN A 162 11.25 4.02 -1.58
C ASN A 162 10.46 5.18 -0.98
N LEU A 163 9.31 4.91 -0.35
CA LEU A 163 8.51 5.92 0.34
C LEU A 163 9.28 6.58 1.49
N GLU A 164 9.98 5.77 2.31
CA GLU A 164 10.83 6.28 3.39
C GLU A 164 12.03 7.07 2.87
N GLN A 165 12.60 6.66 1.74
CA GLN A 165 13.69 7.39 1.08
C GLN A 165 13.20 8.74 0.54
N GLU A 166 12.04 8.78 -0.13
CA GLU A 166 11.42 10.02 -0.63
C GLU A 166 11.10 10.98 0.53
N LEU A 167 10.73 10.46 1.70
CA LEU A 167 10.34 11.26 2.87
C LEU A 167 11.43 11.34 3.96
N ALA A 168 12.68 11.01 3.62
CA ALA A 168 13.79 11.01 4.56
C ALA A 168 14.10 12.42 5.10
N SER A 169 14.02 13.44 4.24
CA SER A 169 14.20 14.85 4.60
C SER A 169 13.13 15.32 5.60
N LEU A 170 11.89 14.86 5.43
CA LEU A 170 10.78 15.14 6.35
C LEU A 170 11.04 14.54 7.74
N ARG A 171 11.51 13.28 7.82
CA ARG A 171 11.93 12.66 9.09
C ARG A 171 13.10 13.42 9.74
N GLU A 172 14.09 13.86 8.95
CA GLU A 172 15.20 14.67 9.48
C GLU A 172 14.67 15.96 10.10
N VAL A 173 13.75 16.67 9.44
CA VAL A 173 13.17 17.91 9.94
C VAL A 173 12.36 17.69 11.22
N SER A 174 11.49 16.67 11.25
CA SER A 174 10.68 16.32 12.43
C SER A 174 11.57 15.91 13.62
N SER A 175 12.66 15.17 13.38
CA SER A 175 13.61 14.79 14.46
C SER A 175 14.32 15.98 15.12
N LYS A 176 14.40 17.13 14.42
CA LYS A 176 15.05 18.36 14.87
C LYS A 176 14.02 19.47 15.13
N LYS A 177 12.82 19.10 15.57
CA LYS A 177 11.65 19.98 15.73
C LYS A 177 11.97 21.31 16.42
N ASP A 178 12.66 21.29 17.56
CA ASP A 178 12.93 22.51 18.34
C ASP A 178 13.80 23.53 17.60
N ARG A 179 14.72 23.04 16.77
CA ARG A 179 15.66 23.88 16.00
C ARG A 179 15.05 24.34 14.68
N LEU A 180 14.32 23.45 14.01
CA LEU A 180 13.79 23.67 12.67
C LEU A 180 12.33 24.14 12.65
N GLN A 181 11.78 24.50 13.81
CA GLN A 181 10.48 25.16 13.90
C GLN A 181 10.54 26.56 13.27
N ARG A 182 9.47 26.96 12.60
CA ARG A 182 9.35 28.27 11.93
C ARG A 182 9.77 29.44 12.81
N SER A 183 9.31 29.49 14.06
CA SER A 183 9.64 30.54 15.02
C SER A 183 11.14 30.58 15.35
N ALA A 184 11.79 29.43 15.51
CA ALA A 184 13.21 29.33 15.78
C ALA A 184 14.03 29.81 14.57
N ILE A 185 13.68 29.36 13.36
CA ILE A 185 14.35 29.77 12.11
C ILE A 185 14.22 31.29 11.90
N PHE A 186 13.02 31.85 12.08
CA PHE A 186 12.75 33.27 11.84
C PHE A 186 13.41 34.16 12.93
N SER A 187 13.64 33.62 14.13
CA SER A 187 14.36 34.35 15.19
C SER A 187 15.79 34.73 14.78
N HIS A 188 16.41 33.99 13.85
CA HIS A 188 17.76 34.28 13.38
C HIS A 188 17.83 35.62 12.64
N ARG A 189 16.82 35.97 11.83
CA ARG A 189 16.77 37.29 11.19
C ARG A 189 16.80 38.41 12.23
N GLY A 190 16.01 38.28 13.30
CA GLY A 190 16.02 39.23 14.42
C GLY A 190 17.41 39.38 15.05
N ARG A 191 18.17 38.28 15.19
CA ARG A 191 19.56 38.31 15.67
C ARG A 191 20.48 39.05 14.70
N PHE A 192 20.39 38.77 13.39
CA PHE A 192 21.19 39.47 12.38
C PHE A 192 20.86 40.96 12.28
N VAL A 193 19.59 41.35 12.39
CA VAL A 193 19.16 42.75 12.48
C VAL A 193 19.74 43.41 13.74
N GLY A 194 19.69 42.73 14.90
CA GLY A 194 20.31 43.20 16.13
C GLY A 194 21.83 43.40 15.98
N MET A 195 22.52 42.48 15.32
CA MET A 195 23.94 42.61 15.00
C MET A 195 24.22 43.77 14.04
N ALA A 196 23.39 43.96 13.01
CA ALA A 196 23.50 45.08 12.08
C ALA A 196 23.37 46.42 12.82
N ASN A 197 22.34 46.55 13.67
CA ASN A 197 22.09 47.74 14.48
C ASN A 197 23.20 48.00 15.51
N LEU A 198 23.87 46.96 16.02
CA LEU A 198 25.03 47.12 16.88
C LEU A 198 26.23 47.68 16.10
N VAL A 199 26.56 47.09 14.96
CA VAL A 199 27.67 47.55 14.11
C VAL A 199 27.40 48.95 13.56
N ASP A 200 26.16 49.24 13.18
CA ASP A 200 25.74 50.56 12.73
C ASP A 200 25.85 51.61 13.83
N ARG A 201 25.45 51.28 15.08
CA ARG A 201 25.69 52.16 16.24
C ARG A 201 27.17 52.38 16.53
N LEU A 202 28.03 51.38 16.34
CA LEU A 202 29.48 51.56 16.47
C LEU A 202 30.05 52.48 15.38
N LEU A 203 29.48 52.44 14.17
CA LEU A 203 29.88 53.26 13.04
C LEU A 203 29.28 54.68 13.06
N HIS A 204 28.03 54.87 13.49
CA HIS A 204 27.32 56.14 13.33
C HIS A 204 26.70 56.67 14.62
N GLY A 205 26.70 55.87 15.69
CA GLY A 205 26.06 56.21 16.96
C GLY A 205 26.85 57.24 17.76
N THR A 206 26.14 57.90 18.66
CA THR A 206 26.69 58.76 19.70
C THR A 206 26.69 58.03 21.04
N GLY A 207 27.79 58.10 21.77
CA GLY A 207 27.91 57.62 23.14
C GLY A 207 27.07 58.43 24.14
N PRO A 208 27.16 58.11 25.45
CA PRO A 208 26.32 58.70 26.51
C PRO A 208 26.45 60.23 26.66
N GLU A 209 27.49 60.83 26.06
CA GLU A 209 27.73 62.29 26.11
C GLU A 209 27.60 62.97 24.74
N GLY A 210 26.95 62.31 23.77
CA GLY A 210 26.86 62.85 22.40
C GLY A 210 28.16 62.73 21.59
N VAL A 211 29.25 62.24 22.20
CA VAL A 211 30.52 61.97 21.53
C VAL A 211 30.32 60.81 20.55
N PRO A 212 30.69 60.94 19.26
CA PRO A 212 30.60 59.83 18.31
C PRO A 212 31.28 58.59 18.88
N MET A 213 30.62 57.43 18.86
CA MET A 213 31.14 56.18 19.44
C MET A 213 32.47 55.77 18.77
N GLN A 214 32.67 56.19 17.52
CA GLN A 214 33.94 56.09 16.80
C GLN A 214 35.11 56.77 17.50
N ARG A 215 34.88 57.90 18.18
CA ARG A 215 35.90 58.56 19.00
C ARG A 215 36.23 57.73 20.23
N LEU A 216 35.23 57.20 20.92
CA LEU A 216 35.47 56.43 22.15
C LEU A 216 36.18 55.08 21.91
N LEU A 217 35.98 54.44 20.75
CA LEU A 217 36.65 53.17 20.45
C LEU A 217 38.10 53.33 19.95
N PHE A 218 38.45 54.49 19.40
CA PHE A 218 39.65 54.61 18.58
C PHE A 218 40.42 55.94 18.69
N ASP A 219 39.91 56.95 19.41
CA ASP A 219 40.66 58.16 19.72
C ASP A 219 41.50 57.85 20.97
N PRO A 220 42.84 57.81 20.90
CA PRO A 220 43.67 57.65 22.09
C PRO A 220 43.48 58.88 22.99
N ASP A 221 43.53 58.67 24.32
CA ASP A 221 43.44 59.77 25.28
C ASP A 221 44.48 60.84 24.92
N THR A 222 44.00 62.06 24.65
CA THR A 222 44.82 63.16 24.13
C THR A 222 45.82 63.73 25.14
N ASP A 223 45.89 63.18 26.35
CA ASP A 223 46.71 63.70 27.45
C ASP A 223 48.21 63.32 27.36
N GLU A 224 48.62 62.45 26.43
CA GLU A 224 50.05 62.16 26.20
C GLU A 224 50.66 63.08 25.14
N THR A 225 51.22 64.22 25.57
CA THR A 225 51.78 65.27 24.70
C THR A 225 53.09 64.92 23.96
N ASP A 226 53.54 63.66 23.96
CA ASP A 226 54.88 63.28 23.44
C ASP A 226 54.87 62.14 22.39
N VAL A 227 53.71 61.90 21.75
CA VAL A 227 53.60 60.87 20.71
C VAL A 227 54.29 61.32 19.41
N LYS A 228 55.31 60.57 18.98
CA LYS A 228 56.02 60.81 17.71
C LYS A 228 55.04 60.81 16.52
N PRO A 229 55.17 61.72 15.54
CA PRO A 229 54.27 61.81 14.39
C PRO A 229 54.05 60.49 13.63
N GLN A 230 55.08 59.64 13.57
CA GLN A 230 54.99 58.32 12.93
C GLN A 230 54.02 57.35 13.63
N ALA A 231 53.94 57.39 14.97
CA ALA A 231 53.00 56.56 15.73
C ALA A 231 51.56 57.00 15.44
N ARG A 232 51.31 58.31 15.40
CA ARG A 232 50.01 58.89 15.03
C ARG A 232 49.57 58.49 13.62
N PHE A 233 50.48 58.41 12.64
CA PHE A 233 50.15 57.92 11.30
C PHE A 233 49.79 56.43 11.29
N ALA A 234 50.51 55.60 12.05
CA ALA A 234 50.21 54.17 12.17
C ALA A 234 48.84 53.95 12.82
N GLU A 235 48.51 54.73 13.84
CA GLU A 235 47.19 54.73 14.51
C GLU A 235 46.07 55.13 13.55
N LEU A 236 46.22 56.24 12.81
CA LEU A 236 45.24 56.67 11.82
C LEU A 236 45.04 55.64 10.70
N ALA A 237 46.11 54.95 10.29
CA ALA A 237 46.03 53.87 9.31
C ALA A 237 45.26 52.66 9.88
N ALA A 238 45.55 52.25 11.12
CA ALA A 238 44.82 51.20 11.80
C ALA A 238 43.33 51.56 12.00
N TRP A 239 43.03 52.83 12.29
CA TRP A 239 41.66 53.35 12.39
C TRP A 239 40.90 53.26 11.08
N MET A 240 41.51 53.74 9.99
CA MET A 240 40.91 53.69 8.66
C MET A 240 40.60 52.24 8.27
N GLU A 241 41.55 51.33 8.53
CA GLU A 241 41.38 49.90 8.26
C GLU A 241 40.27 49.28 9.14
N GLY A 242 40.23 49.59 10.44
CA GLY A 242 39.17 49.15 11.34
C GLY A 242 37.77 49.62 10.89
N ARG A 243 37.64 50.88 10.49
CA ARG A 243 36.38 51.44 9.94
C ARG A 243 35.98 50.76 8.63
N ARG A 244 36.96 50.50 7.74
CA ARG A 244 36.73 49.76 6.50
C ARG A 244 36.26 48.33 6.78
N GLN A 245 36.84 47.66 7.76
CA GLN A 245 36.44 46.32 8.18
C GLN A 245 35.04 46.29 8.80
N LEU A 246 34.72 47.25 9.68
CA LEU A 246 33.38 47.38 10.26
C LEU A 246 32.32 47.69 9.19
N THR A 247 32.62 48.58 8.25
CA THR A 247 31.71 48.91 7.13
C THR A 247 31.50 47.68 6.23
N SER A 248 32.58 46.95 5.94
CA SER A 248 32.51 45.69 5.20
C SER A 248 31.67 44.65 5.96
N LEU A 249 31.84 44.53 7.28
CA LEU A 249 31.06 43.64 8.13
C LEU A 249 29.58 44.01 8.13
N LEU A 250 29.24 45.29 8.31
CA LEU A 250 27.86 45.79 8.28
C LEU A 250 27.19 45.42 6.95
N ARG A 251 27.86 45.71 5.83
CA ARG A 251 27.37 45.35 4.49
C ARG A 251 27.13 43.84 4.37
N HIS A 252 28.05 43.01 4.85
CA HIS A 252 27.85 41.55 4.83
C HIS A 252 26.65 41.12 5.70
N ILE A 253 26.48 41.70 6.89
CA ILE A 253 25.33 41.39 7.76
C ILE A 253 24.02 41.82 7.07
N GLN A 254 23.97 43.00 6.48
CA GLN A 254 22.79 43.50 5.75
C GLN A 254 22.46 42.62 4.54
N MET A 255 23.47 42.18 3.78
CA MET A 255 23.28 41.21 2.69
C MET A 255 22.71 39.88 3.22
N SER A 256 23.20 39.39 4.36
CA SER A 256 22.62 38.20 5.01
C SER A 256 21.19 38.43 5.47
N VAL A 257 20.84 39.60 6.01
CA VAL A 257 19.45 39.93 6.41
C VAL A 257 18.52 39.90 5.20
N ALA A 258 18.94 40.49 4.08
CA ALA A 258 18.16 40.49 2.84
C ALA A 258 17.99 39.07 2.26
N ASP A 259 19.04 38.24 2.29
CA ASP A 259 18.94 36.83 1.85
C ASP A 259 18.01 36.02 2.76
N LEU A 260 18.08 36.24 4.09
CA LEU A 260 17.18 35.59 5.04
C LEU A 260 15.72 36.02 4.84
N GLU A 261 15.46 37.31 4.62
CA GLU A 261 14.11 37.80 4.34
C GLU A 261 13.51 37.17 3.08
N LYS A 262 14.32 37.02 2.02
CA LYS A 262 13.90 36.31 0.81
C LYS A 262 13.55 34.84 1.12
N ARG A 263 14.41 34.13 1.86
CA ARG A 263 14.18 32.72 2.24
C ARG A 263 12.98 32.55 3.17
N GLU A 264 12.72 33.50 4.05
CA GLU A 264 11.51 33.53 4.89
C GLU A 264 10.25 33.61 4.02
N ALA A 265 10.26 34.47 3.00
CA ALA A 265 9.14 34.59 2.06
C ALA A 265 8.95 33.30 1.25
N ASP A 266 10.03 32.73 0.71
CA ASP A 266 10.01 31.47 -0.04
C ASP A 266 9.47 30.32 0.83
N LEU A 267 9.92 30.22 2.09
CA LEU A 267 9.42 29.21 3.02
C LEU A 267 7.95 29.42 3.40
N CYS A 268 7.49 30.65 3.57
CA CYS A 268 6.08 30.93 3.81
C CYS A 268 5.20 30.49 2.63
N GLN A 269 5.68 30.68 1.40
CA GLN A 269 4.97 30.22 0.20
C GLN A 269 4.91 28.68 0.15
N LEU A 270 6.03 28.01 0.39
CA LEU A 270 6.10 26.55 0.44
C LEU A 270 5.20 25.97 1.54
N GLU A 271 5.19 26.59 2.72
CA GLU A 271 4.29 26.21 3.81
C GLU A 271 2.82 26.34 3.38
N GLY A 272 2.47 27.41 2.66
CA GLY A 272 1.14 27.57 2.05
C GLY A 272 0.77 26.39 1.17
N TRP A 273 1.66 25.96 0.27
CA TRP A 273 1.42 24.79 -0.59
C TRP A 273 1.32 23.48 0.20
N VAL A 274 2.13 23.30 1.25
CA VAL A 274 2.04 22.11 2.12
C VAL A 274 0.68 22.07 2.84
N LYS A 275 0.17 23.22 3.29
CA LYS A 275 -1.15 23.34 3.92
C LYS A 275 -2.30 23.08 2.93
N GLU A 276 -2.18 23.58 1.70
CA GLU A 276 -3.12 23.30 0.61
C GLU A 276 -3.13 21.80 0.25
N PHE A 277 -1.95 21.20 0.11
CA PHE A 277 -1.79 19.76 -0.13
C PHE A 277 -2.39 18.93 1.02
N ALA A 278 -2.24 19.41 2.26
CA ALA A 278 -2.83 18.79 3.44
C ALA A 278 -4.36 19.02 3.57
N ALA A 279 -4.96 19.72 2.60
CA ALA A 279 -6.38 20.06 2.53
C ALA A 279 -6.91 20.78 3.79
N LEU A 280 -6.08 21.62 4.42
CA LEU A 280 -6.50 22.42 5.58
C LEU A 280 -7.45 23.54 5.17
N LYS A 281 -8.46 23.84 6.00
CA LYS A 281 -9.47 24.86 5.72
C LYS A 281 -9.67 25.82 6.89
N GLY A 282 -9.99 27.08 6.59
CA GLY A 282 -10.40 28.08 7.57
C GLY A 282 -9.39 28.27 8.70
N LYS A 283 -9.84 28.08 9.95
CA LYS A 283 -9.00 28.26 11.14
C LYS A 283 -7.81 27.30 11.21
N GLU A 284 -7.96 26.08 10.71
CA GLU A 284 -6.86 25.08 10.69
C GLU A 284 -5.71 25.54 9.79
N PHE A 285 -6.03 26.22 8.68
CA PHE A 285 -5.01 26.75 7.77
C PHE A 285 -4.15 27.83 8.45
N GLU A 286 -4.71 28.59 9.37
CA GLU A 286 -4.00 29.63 10.12
C GLU A 286 -3.25 29.06 11.34
N SER A 287 -3.84 28.10 12.06
CA SER A 287 -3.28 27.57 13.30
C SER A 287 -2.16 26.56 13.09
N GLU A 288 -2.29 25.69 12.10
CA GLU A 288 -1.33 24.63 11.86
C GLU A 288 -0.08 25.16 11.15
N ASN A 289 1.05 24.47 11.32
CA ASN A 289 2.29 24.78 10.61
C ASN A 289 2.80 23.53 9.89
N TYR A 290 3.80 23.68 9.02
CA TYR A 290 4.34 22.51 8.30
C TYR A 290 4.85 21.41 9.24
N MET A 291 5.30 21.75 10.45
CA MET A 291 5.83 20.78 11.41
C MET A 291 4.73 19.88 11.99
N SER A 292 3.55 20.42 12.28
CA SER A 292 2.43 19.58 12.75
C SER A 292 1.96 18.61 11.66
N ILE A 293 1.92 19.08 10.40
CA ILE A 293 1.62 18.22 9.25
C ILE A 293 2.68 17.12 9.11
N PHE A 294 3.96 17.46 9.20
CA PHE A 294 5.06 16.50 9.13
C PHE A 294 4.98 15.46 10.25
N ASP A 295 4.72 15.87 11.49
CA ASP A 295 4.60 14.94 12.63
C ASP A 295 3.45 13.94 12.41
N VAL A 296 2.31 14.38 11.88
CA VAL A 296 1.17 13.49 11.56
C VAL A 296 1.57 12.49 10.46
N VAL A 297 2.26 12.95 9.42
CA VAL A 297 2.71 12.10 8.31
C VAL A 297 3.76 11.10 8.76
N VAL A 298 4.76 11.50 9.56
CA VAL A 298 5.77 10.57 10.11
C VAL A 298 5.10 9.51 10.98
N ALA A 299 4.21 9.92 11.89
CA ALA A 299 3.49 8.99 12.75
C ALA A 299 2.65 8.00 11.93
N PHE A 300 2.00 8.47 10.86
CA PHE A 300 1.28 7.62 9.93
C PHE A 300 2.21 6.63 9.20
N LEU A 301 3.36 7.06 8.70
CA LEU A 301 4.32 6.18 8.02
C LEU A 301 4.84 5.08 8.94
N ASP A 302 5.13 5.43 10.19
CA ASP A 302 5.55 4.45 11.20
C ASP A 302 4.46 3.41 11.46
N ARG A 303 3.20 3.83 11.53
CA ARG A 303 2.05 2.92 11.62
C ARG A 303 1.90 2.07 10.36
N LEU A 304 2.04 2.64 9.16
CA LEU A 304 1.90 1.94 7.88
C LEU A 304 2.95 0.84 7.71
N LYS A 305 4.18 1.12 8.16
CA LYS A 305 5.32 0.20 8.10
C LYS A 305 5.07 -1.08 8.89
N GLN A 306 4.37 -1.01 10.02
CA GLN A 306 4.14 -2.17 10.88
C GLN A 306 3.32 -3.26 10.15
N PRO A 307 2.07 -3.03 9.66
CA PRO A 307 1.33 -4.00 8.85
C PRO A 307 2.06 -4.40 7.57
N TRP A 308 2.78 -3.47 6.93
CA TRP A 308 3.57 -3.80 5.73
C TRP A 308 4.65 -4.84 5.99
N SER A 309 5.33 -4.77 7.15
CA SER A 309 6.31 -5.79 7.55
C SER A 309 5.65 -7.13 7.90
N HIS A 310 4.40 -7.09 8.37
CA HIS A 310 3.61 -8.28 8.72
C HIS A 310 2.86 -8.90 7.55
N LEU A 311 2.81 -8.22 6.39
CA LEU A 311 2.35 -8.73 5.09
C LEU A 311 3.27 -9.82 4.56
N SER A 312 3.43 -10.86 5.37
CA SER A 312 3.77 -12.20 4.97
C SER A 312 2.74 -12.67 3.94
N ARG A 313 3.19 -13.46 2.97
CA ARG A 313 2.33 -14.08 1.94
C ARG A 313 1.08 -14.73 2.54
N THR A 314 1.15 -15.22 3.77
CA THR A 314 0.04 -15.94 4.44
C THR A 314 -1.11 -15.04 4.88
N GLN A 315 -0.85 -13.86 5.46
CA GLN A 315 -1.92 -12.95 5.92
C GLN A 315 -2.66 -12.32 4.74
N HIS A 316 -1.93 -11.97 3.68
CA HIS A 316 -2.52 -11.50 2.42
C HIS A 316 -3.50 -12.51 1.83
N LEU A 317 -3.15 -13.79 1.86
CA LEU A 317 -4.02 -14.86 1.35
C LEU A 317 -5.28 -15.04 2.20
N GLU A 318 -5.23 -14.80 3.51
CA GLU A 318 -6.41 -14.91 4.37
C GLU A 318 -7.44 -13.85 4.03
N VAL A 319 -7.04 -12.59 3.91
CA VAL A 319 -7.96 -11.51 3.54
C VAL A 319 -8.54 -11.71 2.15
N LEU A 320 -7.72 -12.14 1.19
CA LEU A 320 -8.21 -12.47 -0.15
C LEU A 320 -9.16 -13.67 -0.16
N ARG A 321 -8.93 -14.68 0.70
CA ARG A 321 -9.89 -15.78 0.87
C ARG A 321 -11.21 -15.28 1.43
N THR A 322 -11.16 -14.35 2.38
CA THR A 322 -12.37 -13.70 2.92
C THR A 322 -13.12 -12.96 1.81
N PHE A 323 -12.45 -12.13 1.01
CA PHE A 323 -13.13 -11.47 -0.11
C PHE A 323 -13.64 -12.46 -1.17
N ARG A 324 -12.95 -13.57 -1.42
CA ARG A 324 -13.45 -14.63 -2.32
C ARG A 324 -14.66 -15.36 -1.76
N ALA A 325 -14.74 -15.55 -0.44
CA ALA A 325 -15.96 -16.04 0.18
C ALA A 325 -17.13 -15.08 -0.06
N ALA A 326 -16.88 -13.78 -0.26
CA ALA A 326 -17.94 -12.84 -0.65
C ALA A 326 -18.49 -13.11 -2.07
N GLU A 327 -17.73 -13.76 -2.95
CA GLU A 327 -18.21 -14.16 -4.28
C GLU A 327 -19.34 -15.20 -4.17
N THR A 328 -19.23 -16.14 -3.23
CA THR A 328 -20.29 -17.14 -2.99
C THR A 328 -21.56 -16.48 -2.46
N LEU A 329 -21.46 -15.35 -1.76
CA LEU A 329 -22.63 -14.55 -1.35
C LEU A 329 -23.36 -13.91 -2.53
N GLY A 330 -22.60 -13.44 -3.53
CA GLY A 330 -23.17 -12.95 -4.78
C GLY A 330 -24.03 -14.02 -5.46
N MET A 331 -23.63 -15.29 -5.34
CA MET A 331 -24.45 -16.40 -5.83
C MET A 331 -25.68 -16.71 -4.99
N LEU A 332 -25.57 -16.71 -3.66
CA LEU A 332 -26.76 -16.91 -2.80
C LEU A 332 -27.83 -15.85 -3.05
N SER A 333 -27.39 -14.70 -3.57
CA SER A 333 -28.20 -13.55 -3.86
C SER A 333 -28.81 -13.54 -5.26
N THR A 334 -28.23 -14.25 -6.23
CA THR A 334 -28.79 -14.27 -7.58
C THR A 334 -30.04 -15.15 -7.64
N ASN A 335 -31.05 -14.68 -8.37
CA ASN A 335 -32.20 -15.50 -8.77
C ASN A 335 -32.08 -15.95 -10.24
N SER A 336 -30.94 -15.68 -10.87
CA SER A 336 -30.68 -16.07 -12.25
C SER A 336 -30.01 -17.44 -12.27
N VAL A 337 -30.73 -18.43 -12.81
CA VAL A 337 -30.16 -19.78 -13.03
C VAL A 337 -28.92 -19.73 -13.93
N GLY A 338 -28.79 -18.71 -14.79
CA GLY A 338 -27.64 -18.55 -15.67
C GLY A 338 -26.36 -18.17 -14.96
N GLU A 339 -26.43 -17.22 -14.03
CA GLU A 339 -25.27 -16.81 -13.23
C GLU A 339 -24.80 -17.96 -12.32
N LEU A 340 -25.75 -18.70 -11.73
CA LEU A 340 -25.45 -19.90 -10.95
C LEU A 340 -24.79 -20.99 -11.81
N PHE A 341 -25.28 -21.17 -13.04
CA PHE A 341 -24.75 -22.17 -13.96
C PHE A 341 -23.32 -21.84 -14.42
N GLU A 342 -23.04 -20.58 -14.76
CA GLU A 342 -21.69 -20.13 -15.11
C GLU A 342 -20.70 -20.33 -13.95
N PHE A 343 -21.11 -20.00 -12.72
CA PHE A 343 -20.26 -20.22 -11.56
C PHE A 343 -19.99 -21.71 -11.31
N TRP A 344 -21.03 -22.56 -11.43
CA TRP A 344 -20.85 -24.00 -11.31
C TRP A 344 -19.92 -24.52 -12.41
N MET A 345 -20.07 -24.04 -13.64
CA MET A 345 -19.17 -24.39 -14.74
C MET A 345 -17.71 -24.05 -14.39
N GLU A 346 -17.46 -22.87 -13.84
CA GLU A 346 -16.13 -22.49 -13.37
C GLU A 346 -15.61 -23.40 -12.24
N ALA A 347 -16.48 -23.72 -11.27
CA ALA A 347 -16.15 -24.63 -10.17
C ALA A 347 -15.81 -26.05 -10.67
N SER A 348 -16.37 -26.48 -11.81
CA SER A 348 -16.10 -27.80 -12.41
C SER A 348 -14.70 -28.00 -12.95
N HIS A 349 -13.97 -26.90 -13.14
CA HIS A 349 -12.55 -26.94 -13.48
C HIS A 349 -11.65 -27.09 -12.24
N MET A 350 -12.23 -27.03 -11.05
CA MET A 350 -11.51 -27.19 -9.78
C MET A 350 -11.59 -28.64 -9.29
N HIS A 351 -10.52 -29.09 -8.65
CA HIS A 351 -10.55 -30.37 -7.94
C HIS A 351 -11.27 -30.16 -6.62
N VAL A 352 -12.48 -30.72 -6.49
CA VAL A 352 -13.34 -30.55 -5.31
C VAL A 352 -13.21 -31.81 -4.46
N GLU A 353 -12.49 -31.71 -3.35
CA GLU A 353 -12.47 -32.79 -2.35
C GLU A 353 -13.74 -32.69 -1.50
N ARG A 354 -14.41 -33.82 -1.23
CA ARG A 354 -15.59 -33.86 -0.37
C ARG A 354 -15.25 -33.28 1.01
N TRP A 355 -15.94 -32.20 1.38
CA TRP A 355 -15.67 -31.52 2.63
C TRP A 355 -16.28 -32.29 3.81
N ASP A 356 -15.61 -32.28 4.96
CA ASP A 356 -16.13 -32.84 6.20
C ASP A 356 -17.00 -31.80 6.93
N THR A 357 -17.68 -32.22 8.00
CA THR A 357 -18.52 -31.33 8.81
C THR A 357 -17.73 -30.13 9.37
N ALA A 358 -16.44 -30.30 9.66
CA ALA A 358 -15.58 -29.23 10.13
C ALA A 358 -15.30 -28.20 9.03
N SER A 359 -15.04 -28.64 7.80
CA SER A 359 -14.82 -27.77 6.65
C SER A 359 -16.09 -27.02 6.23
N ARG A 360 -17.26 -27.69 6.29
CA ARG A 360 -18.57 -27.04 6.13
C ARG A 360 -18.75 -25.93 7.16
N SER A 361 -18.61 -26.24 8.44
CA SER A 361 -18.72 -25.25 9.53
C SER A 361 -17.77 -24.07 9.34
N LYS A 362 -16.52 -24.34 8.93
CA LYS A 362 -15.52 -23.31 8.66
C LYS A 362 -15.93 -22.39 7.50
N ALA A 363 -16.56 -22.91 6.44
CA ALA A 363 -17.06 -22.08 5.34
C ALA A 363 -18.20 -21.17 5.80
N PHE A 364 -19.14 -21.67 6.61
CA PHE A 364 -20.17 -20.84 7.24
C PHE A 364 -19.58 -19.79 8.17
N ASP A 365 -18.62 -20.14 9.02
CA ASP A 365 -17.93 -19.19 9.88
C ASP A 365 -17.22 -18.09 9.08
N GLN A 366 -16.67 -18.42 7.90
CA GLN A 366 -16.04 -17.45 7.01
C GLN A 366 -17.06 -16.51 6.37
N LEU A 367 -18.21 -17.03 5.96
CA LEU A 367 -19.30 -16.23 5.39
C LEU A 367 -19.93 -15.34 6.45
N PHE A 368 -20.18 -15.87 7.65
CA PHE A 368 -20.69 -15.12 8.77
C PHE A 368 -19.79 -13.91 9.11
N GLN A 369 -18.48 -14.14 9.15
CA GLN A 369 -17.48 -13.10 9.41
C GLN A 369 -17.40 -12.00 8.35
N LEU A 370 -17.99 -12.20 7.16
CA LEU A 370 -18.11 -11.14 6.16
C LEU A 370 -19.24 -10.16 6.48
N PHE A 371 -20.28 -10.65 7.14
CA PHE A 371 -21.44 -9.85 7.54
C PHE A 371 -21.25 -9.21 8.90
N ASP A 372 -20.60 -9.89 9.84
CA ASP A 372 -20.25 -9.36 11.17
C ASP A 372 -19.10 -8.34 11.04
N LEU A 373 -19.47 -7.07 10.83
CA LEU A 373 -18.53 -5.98 10.51
C LEU A 373 -17.87 -5.41 11.76
N ASP A 374 -18.52 -5.50 12.92
CA ASP A 374 -17.98 -5.01 14.19
C ASP A 374 -17.32 -6.11 15.05
N GLY A 375 -17.56 -7.39 14.74
CA GLY A 375 -16.96 -8.55 15.38
C GLY A 375 -17.66 -8.98 16.66
N ASP A 376 -18.94 -8.65 16.84
CA ASP A 376 -19.72 -8.96 18.04
C ASP A 376 -20.36 -10.37 18.05
N GLU A 377 -20.09 -11.16 16.99
CA GLU A 377 -20.63 -12.50 16.75
C GLU A 377 -22.14 -12.53 16.46
N THR A 378 -22.73 -11.38 16.15
CA THR A 378 -24.10 -11.24 15.63
C THR A 378 -24.07 -10.42 14.33
N ILE A 379 -25.19 -10.42 13.60
CA ILE A 379 -25.33 -9.62 12.37
C ILE A 379 -26.59 -8.78 12.51
N ASP A 380 -26.44 -7.47 12.51
CA ASP A 380 -27.57 -6.55 12.50
C ASP A 380 -28.11 -6.28 11.09
N ALA A 381 -29.28 -5.64 11.01
CA ALA A 381 -29.93 -5.36 9.73
C ALA A 381 -29.14 -4.37 8.85
N GLU A 382 -28.38 -3.45 9.46
CA GLU A 382 -27.56 -2.48 8.75
C GLU A 382 -26.28 -3.12 8.21
N GLU A 383 -25.63 -3.99 8.97
CA GLU A 383 -24.49 -4.79 8.53
C GLU A 383 -24.84 -5.69 7.35
N LEU A 384 -26.01 -6.35 7.43
CA LEU A 384 -26.58 -7.11 6.32
C LEU A 384 -26.77 -6.24 5.08
N ARG A 385 -27.39 -5.05 5.25
CA ARG A 385 -27.62 -4.07 4.19
C ARG A 385 -26.32 -3.62 3.52
N VAL A 386 -25.30 -3.32 4.34
CA VAL A 386 -24.00 -2.84 3.89
C VAL A 386 -23.25 -3.93 3.13
N THR A 387 -23.21 -5.15 3.66
CA THR A 387 -22.50 -6.27 3.05
C THR A 387 -23.10 -6.65 1.71
N PHE A 388 -24.43 -6.72 1.61
CA PHE A 388 -25.08 -6.94 0.32
C PHE A 388 -24.96 -5.75 -0.64
N GLY A 389 -24.99 -4.52 -0.13
CA GLY A 389 -24.71 -3.32 -0.92
C GLY A 389 -23.33 -3.38 -1.58
N ALA A 390 -22.32 -3.86 -0.84
CA ALA A 390 -20.98 -4.08 -1.38
C ALA A 390 -20.92 -5.17 -2.47
N LEU A 391 -21.88 -6.08 -2.50
CA LEU A 391 -22.05 -7.11 -3.55
C LEU A 391 -22.89 -6.62 -4.74
N GLY A 392 -23.32 -5.36 -4.74
CA GLY A 392 -24.14 -4.76 -5.79
C GLY A 392 -25.65 -4.94 -5.59
N ILE A 393 -26.09 -5.43 -4.44
CA ILE A 393 -27.52 -5.60 -4.12
C ILE A 393 -27.96 -4.41 -3.28
N VAL A 394 -28.72 -3.52 -3.90
CA VAL A 394 -29.15 -2.27 -3.26
C VAL A 394 -30.41 -2.51 -2.44
N PHE A 395 -30.28 -2.37 -1.13
CA PHE A 395 -31.40 -2.36 -0.20
C PHE A 395 -31.85 -0.90 0.08
N PRO A 396 -33.14 -0.56 -0.09
CA PRO A 396 -33.67 0.73 0.35
C PRO A 396 -33.42 0.92 1.85
N ARG A 397 -32.87 2.08 2.23
CA ARG A 397 -32.60 2.41 3.63
C ARG A 397 -33.88 2.70 4.41
N ASP A 398 -34.78 3.45 3.80
CA ASP A 398 -36.01 3.93 4.44
C ASP A 398 -37.25 3.47 3.64
N GLY A 399 -38.35 3.23 4.36
CA GLY A 399 -39.66 2.97 3.79
C GLY A 399 -40.27 1.63 4.20
N PRO A 400 -41.52 1.36 3.77
CA PRO A 400 -42.21 0.10 4.07
C PRO A 400 -41.53 -1.13 3.42
N MET A 401 -40.54 -0.91 2.55
CA MET A 401 -39.72 -1.94 1.90
C MET A 401 -38.30 -2.00 2.47
N ALA A 402 -38.11 -1.70 3.76
CA ALA A 402 -36.84 -1.92 4.45
C ALA A 402 -36.60 -3.43 4.64
N LEU A 403 -36.35 -4.11 3.52
CA LEU A 403 -36.32 -5.57 3.38
C LEU A 403 -35.23 -6.23 4.24
N HIS A 404 -34.16 -5.50 4.55
CA HIS A 404 -33.08 -5.96 5.43
C HIS A 404 -33.58 -6.25 6.85
N PHE A 405 -34.48 -5.43 7.40
CA PHE A 405 -35.11 -5.70 8.71
C PHE A 405 -36.03 -6.92 8.65
N ASN A 406 -36.83 -7.06 7.59
CA ASN A 406 -37.72 -8.21 7.44
C ASN A 406 -36.93 -9.51 7.31
N LEU A 407 -35.80 -9.47 6.61
CA LEU A 407 -34.93 -10.63 6.44
C LEU A 407 -34.29 -11.06 7.76
N VAL A 408 -33.76 -10.10 8.54
CA VAL A 408 -33.26 -10.40 9.89
C VAL A 408 -34.37 -10.99 10.76
N ASN A 409 -35.55 -10.37 10.78
CA ASN A 409 -36.69 -10.84 11.59
C ASN A 409 -37.18 -12.24 11.21
N LEU A 410 -37.04 -12.66 9.94
CA LEU A 410 -37.48 -13.98 9.47
C LEU A 410 -36.61 -15.11 10.03
N TYR A 411 -35.31 -14.86 10.22
CA TYR A 411 -34.34 -15.87 10.65
C TYR A 411 -33.84 -15.67 12.09
N ASP A 412 -34.23 -14.59 12.74
CA ASP A 412 -33.99 -14.33 14.17
C ASP A 412 -34.91 -15.20 15.03
N THR A 413 -34.40 -16.37 15.42
CA THR A 413 -35.12 -17.34 16.27
C THR A 413 -35.32 -16.84 17.69
N ASP A 414 -34.46 -15.94 18.15
CA ASP A 414 -34.38 -15.53 19.55
C ASP A 414 -35.06 -14.17 19.78
N HIS A 415 -35.58 -13.56 18.71
CA HIS A 415 -36.26 -12.26 18.70
C HIS A 415 -35.40 -11.13 19.29
N THR A 416 -34.10 -11.20 19.03
CA THR A 416 -33.10 -10.21 19.47
C THR A 416 -33.04 -8.98 18.56
N GLY A 417 -33.59 -9.07 17.35
CA GLY A 417 -33.41 -8.11 16.27
C GLY A 417 -32.07 -8.27 15.55
N MET A 418 -31.31 -9.33 15.82
CA MET A 418 -30.00 -9.64 15.23
C MET A 418 -29.94 -11.10 14.81
N LEU A 419 -29.09 -11.44 13.84
CA LEU A 419 -28.86 -12.82 13.42
C LEU A 419 -27.63 -13.39 14.13
N ASN A 420 -27.84 -14.40 14.96
CA ASN A 420 -26.76 -15.25 15.45
C ASN A 420 -26.29 -16.24 14.36
N LYS A 421 -25.23 -17.00 14.62
CA LYS A 421 -24.67 -17.98 13.66
C LYS A 421 -25.70 -19.01 13.17
N GLU A 422 -26.57 -19.49 14.03
CA GLU A 422 -27.59 -20.49 13.67
C GLU A 422 -28.67 -19.89 12.75
N GLY A 423 -29.13 -18.68 13.06
CA GLY A 423 -30.08 -17.93 12.22
C GLY A 423 -29.47 -17.62 10.85
N PHE A 424 -28.21 -17.18 10.81
CA PHE A 424 -27.50 -16.94 9.55
C PHE A 424 -27.29 -18.23 8.74
N GLN A 425 -26.98 -19.35 9.39
CA GLN A 425 -26.87 -20.64 8.69
C GLN A 425 -28.20 -21.02 8.03
N LYS A 426 -29.33 -20.90 8.74
CA LYS A 426 -30.67 -21.16 8.18
C LYS A 426 -31.00 -20.24 7.01
N PHE A 427 -30.59 -18.98 7.09
CA PHE A 427 -30.74 -18.03 5.99
C PHE A 427 -30.00 -18.51 4.74
N VAL A 428 -28.72 -18.86 4.87
CA VAL A 428 -27.89 -19.35 3.77
C VAL A 428 -28.45 -20.68 3.21
N GLU A 429 -28.83 -21.62 4.06
CA GLU A 429 -29.45 -22.90 3.66
C GLU A 429 -30.75 -22.67 2.88
N SER A 430 -31.62 -21.77 3.35
CA SER A 430 -32.87 -21.41 2.67
C SER A 430 -32.63 -20.79 1.28
N ARG A 431 -31.59 -19.95 1.14
CA ARG A 431 -31.19 -19.39 -0.16
C ARG A 431 -30.59 -20.44 -1.09
N LEU A 432 -29.80 -21.38 -0.55
CA LEU A 432 -29.27 -22.51 -1.31
C LEU A 432 -30.38 -23.42 -1.83
N GLU A 433 -31.38 -23.72 -1.00
CA GLU A 433 -32.57 -24.49 -1.41
C GLU A 433 -33.32 -23.78 -2.54
N ALA A 434 -33.58 -22.48 -2.40
CA ALA A 434 -34.23 -21.70 -3.45
C ALA A 434 -33.44 -21.75 -4.78
N ASN A 435 -32.11 -21.59 -4.70
CA ASN A 435 -31.22 -21.68 -5.86
C ASN A 435 -31.18 -23.09 -6.46
N PHE A 436 -31.22 -24.13 -5.63
CA PHE A 436 -31.28 -25.53 -6.05
C PHE A 436 -32.58 -25.83 -6.80
N GLU A 437 -33.72 -25.32 -6.32
CA GLU A 437 -35.02 -25.47 -6.96
C GLU A 437 -35.09 -24.78 -8.34
N LEU A 438 -34.31 -23.72 -8.60
CA LEU A 438 -34.22 -23.12 -9.94
C LEU A 438 -33.69 -24.11 -10.99
N PHE A 439 -32.78 -25.00 -10.60
CA PHE A 439 -32.30 -26.09 -11.47
C PHE A 439 -33.36 -27.18 -11.65
N LEU A 440 -34.26 -27.36 -10.69
CA LEU A 440 -35.31 -28.38 -10.71
C LEU A 440 -36.64 -27.92 -11.31
N ALA A 441 -36.79 -26.64 -11.66
CA ALA A 441 -38.05 -26.01 -12.09
C ALA A 441 -38.82 -26.71 -13.24
N GLY A 442 -38.24 -27.73 -13.91
CA GLY A 442 -38.93 -28.59 -14.88
C GLY A 442 -39.62 -29.84 -14.32
N TYR A 443 -39.28 -30.28 -13.10
CA TYR A 443 -39.71 -31.57 -12.54
C TYR A 443 -40.05 -31.47 -11.04
N PRO A 444 -41.29 -31.11 -10.68
CA PRO A 444 -41.70 -31.01 -9.28
C PRO A 444 -41.56 -32.38 -8.59
N GLY A 445 -40.76 -32.43 -7.53
CA GLY A 445 -40.52 -33.65 -6.74
C GLY A 445 -39.22 -34.38 -7.04
N SER A 446 -38.41 -33.92 -8.00
CA SER A 446 -37.01 -34.35 -8.07
C SER A 446 -36.26 -33.91 -6.81
N LYS A 447 -35.32 -34.73 -6.34
CA LYS A 447 -34.48 -34.44 -5.16
C LYS A 447 -33.00 -34.24 -5.51
N ALA A 448 -32.68 -34.35 -6.80
CA ALA A 448 -31.31 -34.27 -7.29
C ALA A 448 -31.30 -33.66 -8.70
N ILE A 449 -30.27 -32.85 -8.97
CA ILE A 449 -30.04 -32.24 -10.27
C ILE A 449 -29.35 -33.29 -11.15
N SER A 450 -29.97 -33.62 -12.27
CA SER A 450 -29.43 -34.55 -13.27
C SER A 450 -28.62 -33.82 -14.35
N ALA A 451 -27.88 -34.57 -15.17
CA ALA A 451 -27.24 -34.01 -16.36
C ALA A 451 -28.26 -33.42 -17.36
N GLU A 452 -29.50 -33.92 -17.38
CA GLU A 452 -30.58 -33.38 -18.21
C GLU A 452 -31.04 -32.00 -17.71
N ASP A 453 -31.10 -31.81 -16.39
CA ASP A 453 -31.41 -30.50 -15.80
C ASP A 453 -30.32 -29.47 -16.11
N LEU A 454 -29.05 -29.87 -16.03
CA LEU A 454 -27.91 -29.03 -16.41
C LEU A 454 -27.93 -28.70 -17.90
N LEU A 455 -28.29 -29.65 -18.77
CA LEU A 455 -28.44 -29.42 -20.21
C LEU A 455 -29.56 -28.41 -20.49
N ARG A 456 -30.71 -28.58 -19.84
CA ARG A 456 -31.85 -27.65 -19.96
C ARG A 456 -31.44 -26.23 -19.56
N VAL A 457 -30.72 -26.08 -18.46
CA VAL A 457 -30.23 -24.76 -18.01
C VAL A 457 -29.19 -24.21 -19.00
N ALA A 458 -28.24 -25.03 -19.48
CA ALA A 458 -27.26 -24.61 -20.48
C ALA A 458 -27.92 -24.09 -21.77
N GLU A 459 -28.98 -24.76 -22.23
CA GLU A 459 -29.78 -24.35 -23.39
C GLU A 459 -30.47 -22.99 -23.17
N GLN A 460 -30.85 -22.67 -21.93
CA GLN A 460 -31.48 -21.39 -21.58
C GLN A 460 -30.49 -20.21 -21.54
N VAL A 461 -29.22 -20.45 -21.20
CA VAL A 461 -28.30 -19.39 -20.77
C VAL A 461 -27.50 -18.78 -21.92
N ASN A 462 -27.07 -19.56 -22.93
CA ASN A 462 -26.66 -19.09 -24.29
C ASN A 462 -25.93 -20.17 -25.13
N GLY A 463 -26.35 -21.44 -25.07
CA GLY A 463 -26.08 -22.41 -26.14
C GLY A 463 -25.19 -23.60 -25.79
N VAL A 464 -25.10 -24.52 -26.78
CA VAL A 464 -24.64 -25.91 -26.67
C VAL A 464 -23.36 -26.05 -25.85
N SER A 465 -23.53 -26.42 -24.58
CA SER A 465 -22.44 -26.95 -23.78
C SER A 465 -22.12 -28.37 -24.25
N ASP A 466 -20.83 -28.70 -24.33
CA ASP A 466 -20.39 -30.08 -24.56
C ASP A 466 -20.97 -30.98 -23.46
N ILE A 467 -21.70 -32.02 -23.84
CA ILE A 467 -22.34 -32.96 -22.91
C ILE A 467 -21.33 -33.55 -21.92
N HIS A 468 -20.07 -33.72 -22.34
CA HIS A 468 -19.00 -34.19 -21.46
C HIS A 468 -18.62 -33.20 -20.36
N VAL A 469 -18.80 -31.89 -20.59
CA VAL A 469 -18.62 -30.86 -19.55
C VAL A 469 -19.75 -30.94 -18.54
N LEU A 470 -21.01 -31.13 -18.99
CA LEU A 470 -22.16 -31.28 -18.10
C LEU A 470 -22.10 -32.57 -17.29
N GLU A 471 -21.70 -33.68 -17.90
CA GLU A 471 -21.44 -34.93 -17.20
C GLU A 471 -20.32 -34.77 -16.17
N ARG A 472 -19.28 -33.99 -16.49
CA ARG A 472 -18.21 -33.68 -15.53
C ARG A 472 -18.73 -32.84 -14.37
N MET A 473 -19.55 -31.82 -14.64
CA MET A 473 -20.20 -30.99 -13.62
C MET A 473 -21.05 -31.84 -12.67
N ALA A 474 -21.85 -32.77 -13.22
CA ALA A 474 -22.70 -33.67 -12.42
C ALA A 474 -21.86 -34.66 -11.58
N ARG A 475 -20.71 -35.10 -12.11
CA ARG A 475 -19.80 -36.07 -11.46
C ARG A 475 -18.69 -35.43 -10.63
N MET A 476 -18.70 -34.12 -10.37
CA MET A 476 -17.60 -33.43 -9.66
C MET A 476 -17.32 -33.99 -8.26
N LEU A 477 -18.36 -34.45 -7.56
CA LEU A 477 -18.31 -34.91 -6.17
C LEU A 477 -18.60 -36.41 -6.02
N ASP A 478 -18.52 -37.14 -7.13
CA ASP A 478 -18.78 -38.57 -7.24
C ASP A 478 -17.47 -39.35 -6.96
N ASN A 479 -17.44 -40.10 -5.85
CA ASN A 479 -16.22 -40.69 -5.30
C ASN A 479 -16.14 -42.22 -5.48
N GLY A 480 -17.01 -42.82 -6.30
CA GLY A 480 -16.91 -44.21 -6.69
C GLY A 480 -17.65 -45.22 -5.80
N SER A 481 -18.61 -45.88 -6.44
CA SER A 481 -19.18 -47.24 -6.26
C SER A 481 -20.72 -47.26 -6.33
N ALA A 482 -21.36 -46.11 -6.12
CA ALA A 482 -22.78 -45.89 -6.35
C ALA A 482 -23.02 -44.45 -6.86
N ASP A 483 -22.22 -44.03 -7.85
CA ASP A 483 -22.38 -42.72 -8.47
C ASP A 483 -23.58 -42.78 -9.42
N ASP A 484 -24.66 -42.09 -9.04
CA ASP A 484 -25.89 -42.00 -9.82
C ASP A 484 -25.83 -40.90 -10.89
N GLY A 485 -24.73 -40.15 -10.96
CA GLY A 485 -24.58 -39.02 -11.87
C GLY A 485 -25.53 -37.88 -11.56
N THR A 486 -26.01 -37.80 -10.31
CA THR A 486 -26.91 -36.74 -9.85
C THR A 486 -26.31 -35.95 -8.69
N VAL A 487 -26.72 -34.69 -8.59
CA VAL A 487 -26.21 -33.75 -7.60
C VAL A 487 -27.32 -33.47 -6.59
N THR A 488 -27.18 -34.04 -5.39
CA THR A 488 -28.08 -33.76 -4.26
C THR A 488 -27.84 -32.36 -3.69
N LEU A 489 -28.76 -31.86 -2.86
CA LEU A 489 -28.63 -30.56 -2.20
C LEU A 489 -27.30 -30.42 -1.44
N ASP A 490 -26.88 -31.45 -0.70
CA ASP A 490 -25.59 -31.45 0.02
C ASP A 490 -24.38 -31.29 -0.92
N LYS A 491 -24.41 -31.95 -2.10
CA LYS A 491 -23.35 -31.82 -3.11
C LYS A 491 -23.38 -30.43 -3.74
N PHE A 492 -24.57 -29.89 -4.01
CA PHE A 492 -24.74 -28.55 -4.54
C PHE A 492 -24.23 -27.49 -3.56
N GLU A 493 -24.64 -27.56 -2.29
CA GLU A 493 -24.13 -26.71 -1.21
C GLU A 493 -22.60 -26.71 -1.19
N GLN A 494 -22.00 -27.91 -1.24
CA GLN A 494 -20.55 -28.01 -1.26
C GLN A 494 -19.93 -27.29 -2.47
N ILE A 495 -20.45 -27.50 -3.68
CA ILE A 495 -19.92 -26.88 -4.90
C ILE A 495 -19.98 -25.34 -4.80
N ILE A 496 -21.08 -24.83 -4.25
CA ILE A 496 -21.35 -23.39 -4.13
C ILE A 496 -20.49 -22.74 -3.05
N LEU A 497 -20.38 -23.37 -1.88
CA LEU A 497 -19.72 -22.80 -0.71
C LEU A 497 -18.24 -23.16 -0.59
N MET A 498 -17.71 -24.06 -1.43
CA MET A 498 -16.32 -24.48 -1.30
C MET A 498 -15.37 -23.28 -1.49
N PRO A 499 -14.44 -23.04 -0.55
CA PRO A 499 -13.44 -22.00 -0.71
C PRO A 499 -12.63 -22.25 -1.97
N ARG A 500 -12.69 -21.31 -2.92
CA ARG A 500 -11.86 -21.38 -4.12
C ARG A 500 -10.41 -21.12 -3.71
N ASP A 501 -9.53 -22.11 -3.90
CA ASP A 501 -8.10 -21.92 -3.69
C ASP A 501 -7.62 -20.71 -4.47
N VAL A 502 -7.11 -19.70 -3.77
CA VAL A 502 -6.47 -18.53 -4.38
C VAL A 502 -5.18 -19.03 -5.02
N ARG A 503 -5.24 -19.36 -6.31
CA ARG A 503 -4.03 -19.54 -7.10
C ARG A 503 -3.37 -18.17 -7.25
N GLY A 504 -2.05 -18.10 -7.19
CA GLY A 504 -1.32 -16.82 -7.28
C GLY A 504 -1.60 -16.02 -8.56
N SER A 505 -2.17 -16.65 -9.59
CA SER A 505 -2.68 -16.00 -10.81
C SER A 505 -3.95 -15.18 -10.58
N ASP A 506 -4.79 -15.58 -9.65
CA ASP A 506 -6.16 -15.10 -9.55
C ASP A 506 -6.26 -13.73 -8.88
N VAL A 507 -5.25 -13.38 -8.07
CA VAL A 507 -5.13 -12.03 -7.48
C VAL A 507 -4.97 -10.97 -8.57
N GLN A 508 -4.47 -11.36 -9.75
CA GLN A 508 -4.20 -10.43 -10.85
C GLN A 508 -5.47 -10.01 -11.59
N THR A 509 -6.52 -10.82 -11.59
CA THR A 509 -7.78 -10.52 -12.31
C THR A 509 -8.70 -9.57 -11.55
N TRP A 510 -8.50 -9.45 -10.23
CA TRP A 510 -9.34 -8.63 -9.35
C TRP A 510 -9.26 -7.12 -9.63
N GLY A 511 -8.15 -6.65 -10.20
CA GLY A 511 -7.98 -5.24 -10.58
C GLY A 511 -8.44 -4.91 -12.01
N THR A 512 -8.80 -5.90 -12.81
CA THR A 512 -9.10 -5.73 -14.25
C THR A 512 -10.57 -5.93 -14.62
N ALA A 513 -11.40 -6.46 -13.70
CA ALA A 513 -12.83 -6.61 -13.93
C ALA A 513 -13.49 -5.23 -14.08
N SER A 514 -14.34 -5.07 -15.10
CA SER A 514 -14.98 -3.79 -15.37
C SER A 514 -16.04 -3.50 -14.31
N PRO A 515 -16.16 -2.27 -13.79
CA PRO A 515 -17.28 -1.88 -12.94
C PRO A 515 -18.66 -2.15 -13.55
N ALA A 516 -18.74 -2.28 -14.89
CA ALA A 516 -19.96 -2.67 -15.60
C ALA A 516 -20.39 -4.12 -15.30
N ASP A 517 -19.45 -5.01 -15.02
CA ASP A 517 -19.71 -6.43 -14.73
C ASP A 517 -20.35 -6.61 -13.33
N LEU A 518 -20.16 -5.62 -12.44
CA LEU A 518 -20.76 -5.59 -11.10
C LEU A 518 -22.15 -4.91 -11.07
N LYS A 519 -22.42 -3.98 -12.00
CA LYS A 519 -23.66 -3.17 -12.01
C LYS A 519 -24.90 -3.90 -12.55
N LEU A 520 -24.75 -5.03 -13.26
CA LEU A 520 -25.87 -5.76 -13.86
C LEU A 520 -26.71 -6.59 -12.88
N ARG A 521 -26.36 -6.63 -11.58
CA ARG A 521 -26.86 -7.63 -10.61
C ARG A 521 -28.07 -7.21 -9.77
N SER A 522 -28.60 -5.99 -9.87
CA SER A 522 -29.58 -5.46 -8.90
C SER A 522 -31.06 -5.78 -9.16
N ASP A 523 -31.49 -5.96 -10.41
CA ASP A 523 -32.90 -5.75 -10.76
C ASP A 523 -33.82 -6.98 -10.58
N SER A 524 -33.26 -8.16 -10.26
CA SER A 524 -34.00 -9.44 -10.28
C SER A 524 -34.22 -10.10 -8.91
N PHE A 525 -33.82 -9.44 -7.82
CA PHE A 525 -33.68 -10.11 -6.51
C PHE A 525 -35.01 -10.47 -5.80
N TRP A 526 -36.14 -9.79 -6.05
CA TRP A 526 -37.26 -9.80 -5.07
C TRP A 526 -38.57 -10.49 -5.46
N LEU A 527 -38.73 -11.02 -6.68
CA LEU A 527 -40.04 -11.54 -7.12
C LEU A 527 -40.38 -12.97 -6.69
N ALA A 528 -39.61 -13.62 -5.82
CA ALA A 528 -39.83 -15.03 -5.46
C ALA A 528 -40.25 -15.30 -4.00
N ALA A 529 -40.19 -14.31 -3.11
CA ALA A 529 -40.68 -14.46 -1.74
C ALA A 529 -42.17 -14.08 -1.67
N ASP A 530 -43.02 -15.09 -1.84
CA ASP A 530 -44.39 -15.15 -1.34
C ASP A 530 -45.50 -14.43 -2.15
N THR A 531 -46.02 -15.13 -3.17
CA THR A 531 -47.44 -15.01 -3.58
C THR A 531 -48.18 -16.33 -3.32
N GLY A 532 -47.90 -16.98 -2.19
CA GLY A 532 -48.66 -18.14 -1.71
C GLY A 532 -49.85 -17.71 -0.86
N SER A 533 -50.88 -17.11 -1.49
CA SER A 533 -52.24 -16.98 -0.94
C SER A 533 -53.15 -18.04 -1.54
#